data_AF-A0A950LN06-F1
#
_entry.id   AF-A0A950LN06-F1
#
_cell.length_a   1.000
_cell.length_b   1.000
_cell.length_c   1.000
_cell.angle_alpha   90.00
_cell.angle_beta   90.00
_cell.angle_gamma   90.00
#
_symmetry.space_group_name_H-M   'P 1'
#
loop_
_entity.id
_entity.type
_entity.pdbx_description
1 polymer ?
#
loop_
_entity_poly.entity_id
_entity_poly.type
_entity_poly.pdbx_seq_one_letter_code
_entity_poly.pdbx_strand_id
1 'polypeptide(L)'
;MDHAFDAATLTVVAACVVGWGLVSARLERWNLTAPIAFVVLGVAVTHGPVALIHLQLRSTTIRSVAEITLALVLFADASRVNARRLAADAVIPARLLGVGLPLTIGAGTALAAALLPSGGLWVAATVGAIVAPTDAALGAAILADHRVPARVRRVLNVESGLN
;
A
#
# COMPACT_ATOMS: atom_id res chain seq x y z
N MET A 1 -9.43 15.72 26.97
CA MET A 1 -9.04 14.30 26.85
C MET A 1 -9.68 13.77 25.58
N ASP A 2 -9.27 14.30 24.43
CA ASP A 2 -10.14 14.28 23.23
C ASP A 2 -9.51 13.41 22.13
N HIS A 3 -9.02 12.22 22.51
CA HIS A 3 -8.20 11.36 21.66
C HIS A 3 -8.88 10.05 21.20
N ALA A 4 -10.14 9.85 21.54
CA ALA A 4 -10.90 8.70 21.03
C ALA A 4 -11.47 9.04 19.65
N PHE A 5 -11.42 8.08 18.72
CA PHE A 5 -12.27 8.14 17.54
C PHE A 5 -13.72 8.38 18.00
N ASP A 6 -14.39 9.35 17.39
CA ASP A 6 -15.80 9.55 17.65
C ASP A 6 -16.57 8.26 17.29
N ALA A 7 -17.57 7.91 18.08
CA ALA A 7 -18.34 6.68 17.90
C ALA A 7 -18.94 6.61 16.48
N ALA A 8 -19.30 7.77 15.90
CA ALA A 8 -19.74 7.88 14.52
C ALA A 8 -18.65 7.45 13.52
N THR A 9 -17.40 7.88 13.72
CA THR A 9 -16.27 7.50 12.86
C THR A 9 -16.01 6.00 12.91
N LEU A 10 -15.99 5.41 14.11
CA LEU A 10 -15.83 3.96 14.28
C LEU A 10 -16.96 3.19 13.63
N THR A 11 -18.20 3.67 13.78
CA THR A 11 -19.39 3.04 13.19
C THR A 11 -19.30 3.02 11.67
N VAL A 12 -18.93 4.15 11.05
CA VAL A 12 -18.79 4.24 9.60
C VAL A 12 -17.65 3.37 9.08
N VAL A 13 -16.48 3.39 9.74
CA VAL A 13 -15.36 2.51 9.37
C VAL A 13 -15.75 1.04 9.48
N ALA A 14 -16.38 0.64 10.59
CA ALA A 14 -16.86 -0.72 10.78
C ALA A 14 -17.91 -1.11 9.73
N ALA A 15 -18.85 -0.22 9.42
CA ALA A 15 -19.85 -0.43 8.38
C ALA A 15 -19.21 -0.61 6.99
N CYS A 16 -18.18 0.17 6.65
CA CYS A 16 -17.41 0.01 5.42
C CYS A 16 -16.70 -1.36 5.37
N VAL A 17 -16.07 -1.78 6.47
CA VAL A 17 -15.38 -3.08 6.55
C VAL A 17 -16.35 -4.24 6.42
N VAL A 18 -17.46 -4.22 7.16
CA VAL A 18 -18.51 -5.24 7.08
C VAL A 18 -19.16 -5.24 5.70
N GLY A 19 -19.49 -4.06 5.18
CA GLY A 19 -20.06 -3.88 3.85
C GLY A 19 -19.17 -4.49 2.77
N TRP A 20 -17.87 -4.17 2.78
CA TRP A 20 -16.88 -4.79 1.90
C TRP A 20 -16.85 -6.30 2.06
N GLY A 21 -16.79 -6.82 3.29
CA GLY A 21 -16.80 -8.25 3.57
C GLY A 21 -17.97 -8.99 2.90
N LEU A 22 -19.17 -8.43 2.97
CA LEU A 22 -20.39 -9.01 2.39
C LEU A 22 -20.37 -9.09 0.85
N VAL A 23 -19.70 -8.15 0.17
CA VAL A 23 -19.71 -8.08 -1.31
C VAL A 23 -18.39 -8.49 -1.96
N SER A 24 -17.32 -8.63 -1.17
CA SER A 24 -15.94 -8.87 -1.63
C SER A 24 -15.85 -10.04 -2.61
N ALA A 25 -16.41 -11.21 -2.27
CA ALA A 25 -16.40 -12.40 -3.12
C ALA A 25 -17.09 -12.19 -4.49
N ARG A 26 -18.08 -11.30 -4.56
CA ARG A 26 -18.77 -10.98 -5.82
C ARG A 26 -17.98 -9.98 -6.66
N LEU A 27 -17.33 -9.02 -6.01
CA LEU A 27 -16.52 -7.97 -6.63
C LEU A 27 -15.14 -8.47 -7.09
N GLU A 28 -14.63 -9.53 -6.47
CA GLU A 28 -13.41 -10.22 -6.89
C GLU A 28 -13.54 -10.75 -8.33
N ARG A 29 -14.76 -11.14 -8.75
CA ARG A 29 -15.04 -11.52 -10.15
C ARG A 29 -14.83 -10.37 -11.15
N TRP A 30 -14.83 -9.13 -10.67
CA TRP A 30 -14.61 -7.92 -11.46
C TRP A 30 -13.19 -7.36 -11.27
N ASN A 31 -12.29 -8.13 -10.63
CA ASN A 31 -10.93 -7.72 -10.30
C ASN A 31 -10.86 -6.44 -9.42
N LEU A 32 -11.90 -6.15 -8.65
CA LEU A 32 -11.89 -5.03 -7.73
C LEU A 32 -11.25 -5.47 -6.41
N THR A 33 -10.08 -4.89 -6.09
CA THR A 33 -9.35 -5.20 -4.86
C THR A 33 -9.83 -4.36 -3.69
N ALA A 34 -9.61 -4.85 -2.47
CA ALA A 34 -9.97 -4.12 -1.26
C ALA A 34 -9.35 -2.71 -1.22
N PRO A 35 -8.05 -2.51 -1.54
CA PRO A 35 -7.46 -1.17 -1.48
C PRO A 35 -8.12 -0.16 -2.43
N ILE A 36 -8.48 -0.57 -3.66
CA ILE A 36 -9.21 0.29 -4.59
C ILE A 36 -10.57 0.68 -3.99
N ALA A 37 -11.31 -0.31 -3.47
CA ALA A 37 -12.62 -0.08 -2.87
C ALA A 37 -12.53 0.85 -1.64
N PHE A 38 -11.55 0.64 -0.75
CA PHE A 38 -11.38 1.47 0.44
C PHE A 38 -10.89 2.89 0.14
N VAL A 39 -10.11 3.10 -0.93
CA VAL A 39 -9.79 4.46 -1.41
C VAL A 39 -11.06 5.16 -1.90
N VAL A 40 -11.88 4.50 -2.72
CA VAL A 40 -13.13 5.07 -3.23
C VAL A 40 -14.12 5.35 -2.10
N LEU A 41 -14.32 4.39 -1.20
CA LEU A 41 -15.18 4.55 -0.01
C LEU A 41 -14.68 5.67 0.90
N GLY A 42 -13.36 5.73 1.12
CA GLY A 42 -12.74 6.80 1.91
C GLY A 42 -13.05 8.18 1.34
N VAL A 43 -12.87 8.36 0.03
CA VAL A 43 -13.22 9.62 -0.65
C VAL A 43 -14.71 9.91 -0.54
N ALA A 44 -15.58 8.92 -0.79
CA ALA A 44 -17.02 9.09 -0.74
C ALA A 44 -17.55 9.49 0.64
N VAL A 45 -16.93 8.98 1.71
CA VAL A 45 -17.35 9.22 3.10
C VAL A 45 -16.78 10.53 3.66
N THR A 46 -15.64 11.01 3.13
CA THR A 46 -14.90 12.15 3.69
C THR A 46 -15.00 13.43 2.84
N HIS A 47 -15.43 13.34 1.59
CA HIS A 47 -15.46 14.47 0.65
C HIS A 47 -16.87 14.80 0.17
N GLY A 48 -17.15 16.10 -0.02
CA GLY A 48 -18.43 16.61 -0.53
C GLY A 48 -19.41 17.12 0.54
N PRO A 49 -20.59 17.60 0.14
CA PRO A 49 -21.58 18.22 1.05
C PRO A 49 -22.23 17.23 2.02
N VAL A 50 -22.07 15.92 1.78
CA VAL A 50 -22.60 14.82 2.60
C VAL A 50 -21.49 14.08 3.36
N ALA A 51 -20.32 14.70 3.53
CA ALA A 51 -19.21 14.10 4.26
C ALA A 51 -19.66 13.67 5.67
N LEU A 52 -19.54 12.37 5.94
CA LEU A 52 -19.93 11.77 7.21
C LEU A 52 -18.78 11.81 8.23
N ILE A 53 -17.54 11.96 7.75
CA ILE A 53 -16.33 12.00 8.58
C ILE A 53 -15.48 13.20 8.17
N HIS A 54 -15.15 14.05 9.13
CA HIS A 54 -14.13 15.09 8.96
C HIS A 54 -12.79 14.59 9.46
N LEU A 55 -11.92 14.18 8.55
CA LEU A 55 -10.56 13.75 8.88
C LEU A 55 -9.61 14.95 8.91
N GLN A 56 -8.91 15.12 10.02
CA GLN A 56 -7.73 15.97 10.07
C GLN A 56 -6.49 15.14 9.72
N LEU A 57 -5.87 15.44 8.57
CA LEU A 57 -4.63 14.78 8.09
C LEU A 57 -3.46 14.86 9.10
N ARG A 58 -3.50 15.81 10.03
CA ARG A 58 -2.52 15.99 11.12
C ARG A 58 -2.90 15.29 12.42
N SER A 59 -3.90 14.41 12.41
CA SER A 59 -4.32 13.65 13.59
C SER A 59 -3.23 12.68 14.04
N THR A 60 -2.78 12.83 15.29
CA THR A 60 -1.84 11.91 15.93
C THR A 60 -2.38 10.49 15.98
N THR A 61 -3.69 10.33 16.24
CA THR A 61 -4.34 9.01 16.29
C THR A 61 -4.30 8.30 14.94
N ILE A 62 -4.63 8.98 13.83
CA ILE A 62 -4.60 8.38 12.48
C ILE A 62 -3.17 7.97 12.15
N ARG A 63 -2.20 8.82 12.44
CA ARG A 63 -0.78 8.53 12.24
C ARG A 63 -0.35 7.29 13.03
N SER A 64 -0.67 7.21 14.32
CA SER A 64 -0.31 6.04 15.15
C SER A 64 -0.98 4.76 14.67
N VAL A 65 -2.25 4.81 14.24
CA VAL A 65 -2.94 3.64 13.66
C VAL A 65 -2.26 3.21 12.37
N ALA A 66 -1.90 4.15 11.48
CA ALA A 66 -1.19 3.84 10.25
C ALA A 66 0.20 3.25 10.51
N GLU A 67 0.98 3.83 11.42
CA GLU A 67 2.31 3.34 11.81
C GLU A 67 2.24 1.92 12.42
N ILE A 68 1.31 1.68 13.34
CA ILE A 68 1.12 0.35 13.95
C ILE A 68 0.67 -0.66 12.90
N THR A 69 -0.29 -0.29 12.05
CA THR A 69 -0.79 -1.18 10.99
C THR A 69 0.34 -1.52 10.01
N LEU A 70 1.12 -0.53 9.57
CA LEU A 70 2.25 -0.74 8.70
C LEU A 70 3.31 -1.63 9.35
N ALA A 71 3.64 -1.39 10.63
CA ALA A 71 4.58 -2.23 11.36
C ALA A 71 4.11 -3.70 11.46
N LEU A 72 2.83 -3.93 11.73
CA LEU A 72 2.25 -5.27 11.79
C LEU A 72 2.24 -5.96 10.42
N VAL A 73 1.87 -5.24 9.35
CA VAL A 73 1.86 -5.79 7.99
C VAL A 73 3.27 -6.14 7.54
N LEU A 74 4.24 -5.22 7.69
CA LEU A 74 5.64 -5.47 7.34
C LEU A 74 6.23 -6.62 8.15
N PHE A 75 5.90 -6.72 9.44
CA PHE A 75 6.33 -7.84 10.28
C PHE A 75 5.70 -9.17 9.83
N ALA A 76 4.40 -9.18 9.52
CA ALA A 76 3.71 -10.37 9.04
C ALA A 76 4.29 -10.85 7.71
N ASP A 77 4.59 -9.94 6.80
CA ASP A 77 5.20 -10.26 5.51
C ASP A 77 6.64 -10.76 5.68
N ALA A 78 7.45 -10.09 6.49
CA ALA A 78 8.80 -10.53 6.82
C ALA A 78 8.81 -11.94 7.46
N SER A 79 7.84 -12.27 8.31
CA SER A 79 7.74 -13.57 8.97
C SER A 79 7.49 -14.73 8.00
N ARG A 80 6.93 -14.46 6.81
CA ARG A 80 6.66 -15.46 5.76
C ARG A 80 7.86 -15.72 4.86
N VAL A 81 8.88 -14.86 4.89
CA VAL A 81 10.07 -14.98 4.02
C VAL A 81 11.00 -16.07 4.53
N ASN A 82 11.30 -17.05 3.68
CA ASN A 82 12.29 -18.08 3.99
C ASN A 82 13.69 -17.61 3.57
N ALA A 83 14.48 -17.12 4.52
CA ALA A 83 15.83 -16.59 4.29
C ALA A 83 16.77 -17.58 3.54
N ARG A 84 16.62 -18.89 3.80
CA ARG A 84 17.46 -19.92 3.18
C ARG A 84 17.11 -20.12 1.70
N ARG A 85 15.82 -20.01 1.33
CA ARG A 85 15.37 -20.03 -0.07
C ARG A 85 15.67 -18.71 -0.79
N LEU A 86 15.61 -17.59 -0.07
CA LEU A 86 16.00 -16.29 -0.59
C LEU A 86 17.47 -16.30 -1.03
N ALA A 87 18.37 -16.82 -0.18
CA ALA A 87 19.79 -16.92 -0.50
C ALA A 87 20.09 -17.77 -1.75
N ALA A 88 19.27 -18.77 -2.06
CA ALA A 88 19.47 -19.64 -3.22
C ALA A 88 19.11 -18.97 -4.56
N ASP A 89 18.17 -18.01 -4.57
CA ASP A 89 17.66 -17.33 -5.77
C ASP A 89 17.84 -15.78 -5.70
N ALA A 90 18.78 -15.29 -4.87
CA ALA A 90 18.91 -13.88 -4.50
C ALA A 90 19.30 -12.93 -5.64
N VAL A 91 19.86 -13.43 -6.74
CA VAL A 91 20.47 -12.59 -7.80
C VAL A 91 19.46 -11.64 -8.42
N ILE A 92 18.24 -12.10 -8.70
CA ILE A 92 17.22 -11.26 -9.34
C ILE A 92 16.66 -10.23 -8.35
N PRO A 93 16.17 -10.60 -7.16
CA PRO A 93 15.76 -9.63 -6.15
C PRO A 93 16.85 -8.61 -5.81
N ALA A 94 18.11 -9.03 -5.69
CA ALA A 94 19.22 -8.12 -5.39
C ALA A 94 19.44 -7.08 -6.50
N ARG A 95 19.31 -7.45 -7.78
CA ARG A 95 19.38 -6.49 -8.88
C ARG A 95 18.18 -5.56 -8.93
N LEU A 96 16.99 -6.07 -8.63
CA LEU A 96 15.77 -5.26 -8.58
C LEU A 96 15.84 -4.24 -7.44
N LEU A 97 16.27 -4.64 -6.24
CA LEU A 97 16.40 -3.76 -5.08
C LEU A 97 17.61 -2.83 -5.17
N GLY A 98 18.76 -3.33 -5.62
CA GLY A 98 20.01 -2.57 -5.66
C GLY A 98 20.16 -1.64 -6.86
N VAL A 99 19.44 -1.90 -7.96
CA VAL A 99 19.51 -1.11 -9.20
C VAL A 99 18.14 -0.64 -9.63
N GLY A 100 17.16 -1.54 -9.74
CA GLY A 100 15.81 -1.21 -10.18
C GLY A 100 15.14 -0.15 -9.30
N LEU A 101 15.10 -0.36 -7.99
CA LEU A 101 14.47 0.55 -7.04
C LEU A 101 15.13 1.94 -7.03
N PRO A 102 16.47 2.10 -6.93
CA PRO A 102 17.11 3.41 -7.05
C PRO A 102 16.82 4.11 -8.38
N LEU A 103 16.81 3.37 -9.50
CA LEU A 103 16.46 3.94 -10.80
C LEU A 103 15.00 4.40 -10.84
N THR A 104 14.07 3.62 -10.28
CA THR A 104 12.65 3.99 -10.19
C THR A 104 12.45 5.20 -9.28
N ILE A 105 13.15 5.28 -8.15
CA ILE A 105 13.15 6.46 -7.27
C ILE A 105 13.66 7.68 -8.05
N GLY A 106 14.77 7.55 -8.76
CA GLY A 106 15.34 8.64 -9.57
C GLY A 106 14.39 9.09 -10.68
N ALA A 107 13.77 8.15 -11.40
CA ALA A 107 12.79 8.44 -12.44
C ALA A 107 11.53 9.12 -11.87
N GLY A 108 10.99 8.61 -10.76
CA GLY A 108 9.86 9.20 -10.05
C GLY A 108 10.17 10.60 -9.52
N THR A 109 11.39 10.81 -9.02
CA THR A 109 11.89 12.12 -8.60
C THR A 109 11.96 13.10 -9.76
N ALA A 110 12.54 12.68 -10.90
CA ALA A 110 12.63 13.52 -12.09
C ALA A 110 11.25 13.90 -12.63
N LEU A 111 10.32 12.92 -12.67
CA LEU A 111 8.94 13.16 -13.09
C LEU A 111 8.22 14.11 -12.12
N ALA A 112 8.35 13.90 -10.82
CA ALA A 112 7.77 14.77 -9.81
C ALA A 112 8.33 16.21 -9.90
N ALA A 113 9.63 16.37 -10.12
CA ALA A 113 10.25 17.68 -10.30
C ALA A 113 9.73 18.40 -11.57
N ALA A 114 9.45 17.65 -12.64
CA ALA A 114 8.88 18.21 -13.87
C ALA A 114 7.40 18.60 -13.71
N LEU A 115 6.60 17.79 -12.98
CA LEU A 115 5.18 18.03 -12.76
C LEU A 115 4.89 19.04 -11.64
N LEU A 116 5.81 19.21 -10.68
CA LEU A 116 5.68 20.09 -9.53
C LEU A 116 6.89 21.05 -9.43
N PRO A 117 7.05 21.99 -10.37
CA PRO A 117 8.27 22.81 -10.48
C PRO A 117 8.57 23.65 -9.24
N SER A 118 7.52 24.04 -8.50
CA SER A 118 7.61 24.88 -7.30
C SER A 118 7.84 24.10 -6.00
N GLY A 119 7.84 22.76 -6.03
CA GLY A 119 7.96 21.93 -4.82
C GLY A 119 9.39 21.78 -4.28
N GLY A 120 10.40 22.05 -5.12
CA GLY A 120 11.80 21.82 -4.79
C GLY A 120 12.23 20.35 -4.87
N LEU A 121 13.54 20.13 -5.02
CA LEU A 121 14.10 18.81 -5.31
C LEU A 121 13.81 17.78 -4.21
N TRP A 122 13.83 18.18 -2.93
CA TRP A 122 13.61 17.27 -1.81
C TRP A 122 12.17 16.76 -1.72
N VAL A 123 11.18 17.60 -2.07
CA VAL A 123 9.79 17.16 -2.14
C VAL A 123 9.61 16.18 -3.29
N ALA A 124 10.18 16.48 -4.46
CA ALA A 124 10.18 15.57 -5.60
C ALA A 124 10.85 14.22 -5.26
N ALA A 125 11.98 14.25 -4.56
CA ALA A 125 12.69 13.05 -4.09
C ALA A 125 11.85 12.23 -3.11
N THR A 126 11.13 12.91 -2.21
CA THR A 126 10.20 12.26 -1.27
C THR A 126 9.05 11.58 -2.02
N VAL A 127 8.46 12.24 -3.02
CA VAL A 127 7.42 11.63 -3.86
C VAL A 127 7.96 10.40 -4.60
N GLY A 128 9.15 10.51 -5.21
CA GLY A 128 9.81 9.39 -5.87
C GLY A 128 10.03 8.20 -4.94
N ALA A 129 10.50 8.46 -3.71
CA ALA A 129 10.72 7.43 -2.70
C ALA A 129 9.43 6.79 -2.17
N ILE A 130 8.31 7.53 -2.09
CA ILE A 130 7.02 7.01 -1.64
C ILE A 130 6.35 6.14 -2.72
N VAL A 131 6.49 6.51 -4.00
CA VAL A 131 5.78 5.85 -5.11
C VAL A 131 6.55 4.66 -5.69
N ALA A 132 7.88 4.60 -5.50
CA ALA A 132 8.71 3.54 -6.08
C ALA A 132 8.50 2.13 -5.47
N PRO A 133 8.34 1.96 -4.14
CA PRO A 133 8.11 0.65 -3.54
C PRO A 133 6.77 0.04 -3.97
N THR A 134 6.77 -1.27 -4.21
CA THR A 134 5.59 -2.06 -4.58
C THR A 134 5.09 -2.90 -3.42
N ASP A 135 3.80 -2.84 -3.11
CA ASP A 135 3.15 -3.58 -2.02
C ASP A 135 2.74 -5.00 -2.45
N ALA A 136 3.19 -6.00 -1.72
CA ALA A 136 2.89 -7.42 -1.94
C ALA A 136 1.38 -7.73 -1.80
N ALA A 137 0.69 -7.04 -0.88
CA ALA A 137 -0.73 -7.22 -0.64
C ALA A 137 -1.58 -6.70 -1.82
N LEU A 138 -1.16 -5.62 -2.47
CA LEU A 138 -1.79 -5.14 -3.71
C LEU A 138 -1.58 -6.13 -4.87
N GLY A 139 -0.43 -6.81 -4.90
CA GLY A 139 -0.09 -7.84 -5.90
C GLY A 139 -0.64 -9.24 -5.62
N ALA A 140 -1.35 -9.45 -4.50
CA ALA A 140 -1.74 -10.78 -4.03
C ALA A 140 -2.54 -11.60 -5.06
N ALA A 141 -3.37 -10.95 -5.87
CA ALA A 141 -4.11 -11.62 -6.95
C ALA A 141 -3.19 -12.27 -8.00
N ILE A 142 -2.08 -11.61 -8.35
CA ILE A 142 -1.06 -12.12 -9.28
C ILE A 142 -0.28 -13.27 -8.63
N LEU A 143 0.00 -13.17 -7.33
CA LEU A 143 0.70 -14.20 -6.57
C LEU A 143 -0.14 -15.48 -6.39
N ALA A 144 -1.47 -15.35 -6.35
CA ALA A 144 -2.41 -16.46 -6.27
C ALA A 144 -2.70 -17.11 -7.65
N ASP A 145 -2.49 -16.39 -8.76
CA ASP A 145 -2.75 -16.93 -10.10
C ASP A 145 -1.76 -18.04 -10.47
N HIS A 146 -2.28 -19.21 -10.85
CA HIS A 146 -1.51 -20.39 -11.24
C HIS A 146 -1.02 -20.32 -12.69
N ARG A 147 -1.56 -19.40 -13.49
CA ARG A 147 -1.09 -19.11 -14.85
C ARG A 147 0.26 -18.39 -14.84
N VAL A 148 0.59 -17.70 -13.75
CA VAL A 148 1.88 -17.03 -13.57
C VAL A 148 2.92 -18.06 -13.07
N PRO A 149 4.08 -18.22 -13.76
CA PRO A 149 5.10 -19.19 -13.37
C PRO A 149 5.55 -19.01 -11.92
N ALA A 150 5.71 -20.12 -11.20
CA ALA A 150 6.04 -20.11 -9.76
C ALA A 150 7.32 -19.31 -9.44
N ARG A 151 8.29 -19.27 -10.37
CA ARG A 151 9.52 -18.48 -10.24
C ARG A 151 9.23 -16.98 -10.24
N VAL A 152 8.36 -16.49 -11.13
CA VAL A 152 8.00 -15.06 -11.23
C VAL A 152 7.25 -14.62 -9.98
N ARG A 153 6.25 -15.40 -9.54
CA ARG A 153 5.50 -15.10 -8.30
C ARG A 153 6.43 -15.04 -7.08
N ARG A 154 7.41 -15.95 -6.98
CA ARG A 154 8.41 -15.91 -5.90
C ARG A 154 9.26 -14.65 -5.94
N VAL A 155 9.78 -14.27 -7.11
CA VAL A 155 10.58 -13.06 -7.25
C VAL A 155 9.77 -11.83 -6.86
N LEU A 156 8.54 -11.70 -7.37
CA LEU A 156 7.64 -10.58 -7.05
C LEU A 156 7.30 -10.52 -5.55
N ASN A 157 7.02 -11.66 -4.92
CA ASN A 157 6.73 -11.72 -3.49
C ASN A 157 7.94 -11.34 -2.63
N VAL A 158 9.16 -11.67 -3.07
CA VAL A 158 10.39 -11.30 -2.37
C VAL A 158 10.68 -9.81 -2.56
N GLU A 159 10.61 -9.31 -3.79
CA GLU A 159 10.85 -7.89 -4.11
C GLU A 159 9.87 -6.98 -3.37
N SER A 160 8.58 -7.30 -3.44
CA SER A 160 7.52 -6.49 -2.80
C SER A 160 7.54 -6.58 -1.27
N GLY A 161 8.25 -7.54 -0.69
CA GLY A 161 8.43 -7.65 0.76
C GLY A 161 9.73 -7.03 1.29
N LEU A 162 10.65 -6.61 0.40
CA LEU A 162 11.99 -6.13 0.76
C LEU A 162 12.31 -4.70 0.29
N ASN A 163 11.47 -4.09 -0.54
CA ASN A 163 11.69 -2.76 -1.10
C ASN A 163 11.33 -1.61 -0.14
#